data_AF-A0A094A734-F1
#
_entry.id   AF-A0A094A734-F1
#
_cell.length_a   1.000
_cell.length_b   1.000
_cell.length_c   1.000
_cell.angle_alpha   90.00
_cell.angle_beta   90.00
_cell.angle_gamma   90.00
#
_symmetry.space_group_name_H-M   'P 1'
#
loop_
_entity.id
_entity.type
_entity.pdbx_description
1 polymer ?
#
loop_
_entity_poly.entity_id
_entity_poly.type
_entity_poly.pdbx_seq_one_letter_code
_entity_poly.pdbx_strand_id
1 'polypeptide(L)'
;MEEGMMGPYWEQPGRNKLRDLYREIVPPTEEWEGVERKEYEPATTGKQKGKGEVVMAKRMTLRDVEGYTRTFSAFINWAEANPDKKSRAAGGEGDVVDELFDAMLAAEPKWKEAGENWRDVEVEVEWGSVMLMARKK
;
A
#
# COMPACT_ATOMS: atom_id res chain seq x y z
N MET A 1 0.21 -14.36 -13.05
CA MET A 1 0.38 -12.92 -12.79
C MET A 1 -0.14 -12.23 -14.02
N GLU A 2 -1.04 -11.26 -13.88
CA GLU A 2 -1.46 -10.46 -15.04
C GLU A 2 -0.26 -9.70 -15.58
N GLU A 3 0.07 -9.96 -16.84
CA GLU A 3 1.08 -9.20 -17.57
C GLU A 3 0.62 -7.74 -17.67
N GLY A 4 1.55 -6.79 -17.53
CA GLY A 4 1.26 -5.36 -17.63
C GLY A 4 0.83 -4.67 -16.32
N MET A 5 0.75 -5.36 -15.18
CA MET A 5 0.46 -4.75 -13.87
C MET A 5 1.70 -4.65 -12.95
N MET A 6 1.60 -3.94 -11.83
CA MET A 6 2.71 -3.72 -10.88
C MET A 6 3.21 -4.98 -10.14
N GLY A 7 2.46 -6.08 -10.15
CA GLY A 7 2.74 -7.28 -9.34
C GLY A 7 4.17 -7.82 -9.49
N PRO A 8 4.65 -8.10 -10.72
CA PRO A 8 6.01 -8.58 -10.98
C PRO A 8 7.14 -7.59 -10.65
N TYR A 9 6.82 -6.30 -10.48
CA TYR A 9 7.80 -5.23 -10.28
C TYR A 9 8.12 -4.95 -8.80
N TRP A 10 7.45 -5.66 -7.88
CA TRP A 10 7.85 -5.68 -6.49
C TRP A 10 9.12 -6.49 -6.30
N GLU A 11 10.15 -5.86 -5.74
CA GLU A 11 11.40 -6.55 -5.42
C GLU A 11 11.21 -7.65 -4.37
N GLN A 12 11.79 -8.81 -4.64
CA GLN A 12 11.77 -9.98 -3.77
C GLN A 12 13.17 -10.31 -3.26
N PRO A 13 13.32 -10.82 -2.01
CA PRO A 13 12.27 -11.28 -1.10
C PRO A 13 11.65 -10.17 -0.22
N GLY A 14 12.13 -8.93 -0.32
CA GLY A 14 11.74 -7.83 0.59
C GLY A 14 10.24 -7.61 0.69
N ARG A 15 9.51 -7.63 -0.43
CA ARG A 15 8.04 -7.45 -0.43
C ARG A 15 7.33 -8.56 0.34
N ASN A 16 7.75 -9.82 0.19
CA ASN A 16 7.13 -10.94 0.90
C ASN A 16 7.40 -10.87 2.41
N LYS A 17 8.64 -10.53 2.80
CA LYS A 17 8.99 -10.33 4.22
C LYS A 17 8.13 -9.24 4.86
N LEU A 18 7.93 -8.13 4.17
CA LEU A 18 7.07 -7.03 4.64
C LEU A 18 5.60 -7.46 4.75
N ARG A 19 5.06 -8.17 3.75
CA ARG A 19 3.68 -8.67 3.77
C ARG A 19 3.44 -9.71 4.86
N ASP A 20 4.47 -10.43 5.28
CA ASP A 20 4.43 -11.35 6.41
C ASP A 20 4.82 -10.66 7.75
N LEU A 21 4.71 -9.33 7.82
CA LEU A 21 4.97 -8.54 9.03
C LEU A 21 6.33 -8.87 9.68
N TYR A 22 7.36 -9.14 8.86
CA TYR A 22 8.72 -9.47 9.29
C TYR A 22 8.83 -10.64 10.29
N ARG A 23 7.92 -11.62 10.26
CA ARG A 23 7.91 -12.74 11.23
C ARG A 23 9.17 -13.60 11.21
N GLU A 24 9.77 -13.78 10.04
CA GLU A 24 11.04 -14.50 9.88
C GLU A 24 12.26 -13.76 10.48
N ILE A 25 12.15 -12.46 10.78
CA ILE A 25 13.25 -11.71 11.41
C ILE A 25 13.22 -11.95 12.91
N VAL A 26 14.17 -12.74 13.41
CA VAL A 26 14.30 -13.07 14.84
C VAL A 26 15.64 -12.51 15.36
N PRO A 27 15.63 -11.55 16.31
CA PRO A 27 16.86 -11.04 16.90
C PRO A 27 17.65 -12.17 17.60
N PRO A 28 18.98 -12.30 17.38
CA PRO A 28 19.79 -13.31 18.04
C PRO A 28 19.76 -13.17 19.56
N THR A 29 19.42 -14.24 20.26
CA THR A 29 19.24 -14.24 21.72
C THR A 29 20.54 -14.04 22.48
N GLU A 30 21.69 -14.21 21.84
CA GLU A 30 23.02 -14.00 22.41
C GLU A 30 23.33 -12.51 22.55
N GLU A 31 22.83 -11.68 21.62
CA GLU A 31 23.14 -10.25 21.50
C GLU A 31 22.02 -9.33 22.00
N TRP A 32 20.78 -9.83 21.96
CA TRP A 32 19.58 -9.04 22.24
C TRP A 32 18.72 -9.70 23.31
N GLU A 33 18.04 -8.87 24.09
CA GLU A 33 17.07 -9.27 25.10
C GLU A 33 15.84 -8.37 25.08
N GLY A 34 14.79 -8.75 25.81
CA GLY A 34 13.55 -7.96 25.86
C GLY A 34 12.90 -7.75 24.50
N VAL A 35 12.87 -8.80 23.68
CA VAL A 35 12.26 -8.75 22.33
C VAL A 35 10.75 -8.55 22.44
N GLU A 36 10.25 -7.47 21.86
CA GLU A 36 8.83 -7.15 21.75
C GLU A 36 8.46 -6.98 20.28
N ARG A 37 7.29 -7.53 19.91
CA ARG A 37 6.73 -7.38 18.57
C ARG A 37 5.31 -6.87 18.65
N LYS A 38 5.04 -5.74 18.00
CA LYS A 38 3.69 -5.20 17.79
C LYS A 38 3.33 -5.35 16.32
N GLU A 39 2.23 -6.03 16.05
CA GLU A 39 1.72 -6.29 14.70
C GLU A 39 0.31 -5.71 14.54
N TYR A 40 0.01 -5.26 13.32
CA TYR A 40 -1.34 -4.97 12.86
C TYR A 40 -1.53 -5.48 11.45
N GLU A 41 -2.65 -6.17 11.21
CA GLU A 41 -3.13 -6.56 9.89
C GLU A 41 -4.54 -5.96 9.69
N PRO A 42 -4.72 -4.98 8.78
CA PRO A 42 -6.03 -4.40 8.49
C PRO A 42 -7.05 -5.43 7.99
N ALA A 43 -8.32 -5.17 8.23
CA ALA A 43 -9.42 -5.95 7.66
C ALA A 43 -10.13 -5.17 6.55
N THR A 44 -10.74 -5.90 5.62
CA THR A 44 -11.60 -5.33 4.56
C THR A 44 -13.04 -5.08 5.03
N THR A 45 -13.37 -5.44 6.27
CA THR A 45 -14.73 -5.36 6.85
C THR A 45 -15.00 -4.07 7.62
N GLY A 46 -14.05 -3.14 7.60
CA GLY A 46 -14.21 -1.79 8.17
C GLY A 46 -13.04 -1.35 9.04
N LYS A 47 -13.08 -0.07 9.40
CA LYS A 47 -12.06 0.61 10.23
C LYS A 47 -11.83 -0.13 11.55
N GLN A 48 -10.56 -0.34 11.90
CA GLN A 48 -10.10 -0.98 13.14
C GLN A 48 -10.72 -2.37 13.38
N LYS A 49 -11.11 -3.08 12.32
CA LYS A 49 -11.57 -4.47 12.38
C LYS A 49 -10.46 -5.48 12.08
N GLY A 50 -9.23 -5.00 11.92
CA GLY A 50 -8.03 -5.81 11.73
C GLY A 50 -7.65 -6.64 12.96
N LYS A 51 -6.53 -7.37 12.84
CA LYS A 51 -5.94 -8.15 13.94
C LYS A 51 -4.71 -7.42 14.48
N GLY A 52 -4.65 -7.24 15.80
CA GLY A 52 -3.56 -6.52 16.47
C GLY A 52 -3.94 -5.08 16.84
N GLU A 53 -2.96 -4.27 17.21
CA GLU A 53 -3.14 -2.88 17.62
C GLU A 53 -2.89 -1.94 16.44
N VAL A 54 -3.81 -1.04 16.11
CA VAL A 54 -3.62 -0.10 15.00
C VAL A 54 -2.48 0.87 15.31
N VAL A 55 -1.34 0.71 14.64
CA VAL A 55 -0.17 1.58 14.80
C VAL A 55 -0.17 2.73 13.77
N MET A 56 -0.68 2.48 12.56
CA MET A 56 -0.67 3.45 11.47
C MET A 56 -2.03 3.53 10.78
N ALA A 57 -2.68 4.67 10.93
CA ALA A 57 -3.91 5.03 10.24
C ALA A 57 -3.91 6.51 9.88
N LYS A 58 -4.56 6.87 8.78
CA LYS A 58 -4.65 8.26 8.33
C LYS A 58 -5.94 8.46 7.53
N ARG A 59 -6.61 9.59 7.79
CA ARG A 59 -7.66 10.11 6.90
C ARG A 59 -6.99 10.85 5.74
N MET A 60 -7.31 10.46 4.52
CA MET A 60 -6.68 10.93 3.30
C MET A 60 -7.75 11.18 2.23
N THR A 61 -7.52 12.13 1.33
CA THR A 61 -8.34 12.22 0.12
C THR A 61 -7.96 11.11 -0.86
N LEU A 62 -8.86 10.72 -1.77
CA LEU A 62 -8.54 9.78 -2.83
C LEU A 62 -7.39 10.29 -3.73
N ARG A 63 -7.24 11.61 -3.87
CA ARG A 63 -6.06 12.24 -4.50
C ARG A 63 -4.76 11.91 -3.77
N ASP A 64 -4.76 12.00 -2.44
CA ASP A 64 -3.57 11.67 -1.66
C ASP A 64 -3.22 10.18 -1.78
N VAL A 65 -4.24 9.30 -1.84
CA VAL A 65 -4.05 7.86 -2.04
C VAL A 65 -3.50 7.58 -3.44
N GLU A 66 -4.00 8.25 -4.47
CA GLU A 66 -3.48 8.20 -5.85
C GLU A 66 -2.00 8.60 -5.88
N GLY A 67 -1.66 9.73 -5.27
CA GLY A 67 -0.28 10.20 -5.16
C GLY A 67 0.63 9.23 -4.41
N TYR A 68 0.17 8.70 -3.27
CA TYR A 68 0.92 7.72 -2.48
C TYR A 68 1.15 6.39 -3.24
N THR A 69 0.18 5.94 -4.02
CA THR A 69 0.32 4.71 -4.83
C THR A 69 1.42 4.89 -5.88
N ARG A 70 1.55 6.10 -6.45
CA ARG A 70 2.60 6.46 -7.40
C ARG A 70 4.00 6.56 -6.77
N THR A 71 4.12 6.52 -5.45
CA THR A 71 5.44 6.43 -4.78
C THR A 71 5.89 5.00 -4.52
N PHE A 72 5.11 3.99 -4.89
CA PHE A 72 5.51 2.60 -4.70
C PHE A 72 6.70 2.26 -5.58
N SER A 73 7.71 1.56 -5.03
CA SER A 73 8.85 1.10 -5.82
C SER A 73 8.42 0.25 -7.01
N ALA A 74 7.38 -0.58 -6.85
CA ALA A 74 6.81 -1.34 -7.95
C ALA A 74 6.16 -0.47 -9.04
N PHE A 75 5.57 0.68 -8.69
CA PHE A 75 5.08 1.62 -9.69
C PHE A 75 6.24 2.24 -10.47
N ILE A 76 7.30 2.68 -9.77
CA ILE A 76 8.48 3.27 -10.39
C ILE A 76 9.11 2.27 -11.37
N ASN A 77 9.37 1.05 -10.91
CA ASN A 77 9.94 -0.02 -11.74
C ASN A 77 9.02 -0.39 -12.92
N TRP A 78 7.70 -0.42 -12.70
CA TRP A 78 6.72 -0.65 -13.76
C TRP A 78 6.75 0.47 -14.81
N ALA A 79 6.80 1.73 -14.37
CA ALA A 79 6.80 2.89 -15.26
C ALA A 79 8.09 2.97 -16.10
N GLU A 80 9.25 2.64 -15.51
CA GLU A 80 10.52 2.53 -16.23
C GLU A 80 10.48 1.47 -17.34
N ALA A 81 9.81 0.33 -17.08
CA ALA A 81 9.62 -0.73 -18.07
C ALA A 81 8.52 -0.43 -19.09
N ASN A 82 7.68 0.57 -18.86
CA ASN A 82 6.54 0.94 -19.71
C ASN A 82 6.53 2.44 -20.02
N PRO A 83 7.58 3.00 -20.65
CA PRO A 83 7.74 4.46 -20.82
C PRO A 83 6.66 5.12 -21.69
N ASP A 84 5.98 4.34 -22.53
CA ASP A 84 4.88 4.81 -23.38
C ASP A 84 3.55 4.89 -22.62
N LYS A 85 3.42 4.21 -21.47
CA LYS A 85 2.22 4.21 -20.62
C LYS A 85 2.28 5.34 -19.62
N LYS A 86 2.06 6.56 -20.10
CA LYS A 86 2.06 7.78 -19.28
C LYS A 86 0.68 8.04 -18.66
N SER A 87 0.70 8.64 -17.48
CA SER A 87 -0.52 9.06 -16.81
C SER A 87 -1.32 10.07 -17.66
N ARG A 88 -2.64 10.11 -17.46
CA ARG A 88 -3.50 11.13 -18.10
C ARG A 88 -3.08 12.54 -17.72
N ALA A 89 -2.64 12.74 -16.47
CA ALA A 89 -2.15 14.03 -15.98
C ALA A 89 -0.85 14.49 -16.67
N ALA A 90 -0.04 13.55 -17.16
CA ALA A 90 1.16 13.82 -17.95
C ALA A 90 0.89 13.89 -19.47
N GLY A 91 -0.38 13.90 -19.89
CA GLY A 91 -0.79 13.96 -21.29
C GLY A 91 -0.76 12.60 -22.02
N GLY A 92 -0.67 11.49 -21.29
CA GLY A 92 -0.81 10.14 -21.85
C GLY A 92 -2.25 9.64 -21.89
N GLU A 93 -2.45 8.41 -22.36
CA GLU A 93 -3.76 7.75 -22.42
C GLU A 93 -4.21 7.18 -21.05
N GLY A 94 -3.26 7.01 -20.13
CA GLY A 94 -3.47 6.42 -18.82
C GLY A 94 -2.40 5.40 -18.47
N ASP A 95 -1.97 5.42 -17.22
CA ASP A 95 -1.07 4.42 -16.67
C ASP A 95 -1.78 3.45 -15.71
N VAL A 96 -1.05 2.48 -15.16
CA VAL A 96 -1.62 1.45 -14.28
C VAL A 96 -2.31 2.01 -13.03
N VAL A 97 -1.93 3.22 -12.58
CA VAL A 97 -2.60 3.86 -11.44
C VAL A 97 -3.88 4.53 -11.90
N ASP A 98 -3.91 5.13 -13.09
CA ASP A 98 -5.17 5.63 -13.66
C ASP A 98 -6.18 4.49 -13.85
N GLU A 99 -5.74 3.35 -14.39
CA GLU A 99 -6.57 2.15 -14.56
C GLU A 99 -7.06 1.57 -13.22
N LEU A 100 -6.20 1.56 -12.19
CA LEU A 100 -6.58 1.16 -10.83
C LEU A 100 -7.70 2.04 -10.29
N PHE A 101 -7.59 3.36 -10.43
CA PHE A 101 -8.60 4.28 -9.92
C PHE A 101 -9.91 4.21 -10.72
N ASP A 102 -9.86 4.01 -12.04
CA ASP A 102 -11.06 3.75 -12.83
C ASP A 102 -11.81 2.51 -12.31
N ALA A 103 -11.08 1.42 -12.01
CA ALA A 103 -11.66 0.21 -11.44
C ALA A 103 -12.22 0.43 -10.03
N MET A 104 -11.51 1.17 -9.18
CA MET A 104 -11.98 1.53 -7.83
C MET A 104 -13.26 2.37 -7.86
N LEU A 105 -13.34 3.36 -8.74
CA LEU A 105 -14.54 4.19 -8.93
C LEU A 105 -15.72 3.37 -9.48
N ALA A 106 -15.46 2.43 -10.39
CA ALA A 106 -16.48 1.54 -10.91
C ALA A 106 -17.04 0.59 -9.84
N ALA A 107 -16.18 0.13 -8.92
CA ALA A 107 -16.54 -0.78 -7.85
C ALA A 107 -17.30 -0.10 -6.70
N GLU A 108 -17.06 1.19 -6.44
CA GLU A 108 -17.56 1.86 -5.24
C GLU A 108 -18.58 2.97 -5.55
N PRO A 109 -19.91 2.71 -5.40
CA PRO A 109 -20.96 3.60 -5.89
C PRO A 109 -20.86 5.04 -5.36
N LYS A 110 -20.50 5.21 -4.08
CA LYS A 110 -20.37 6.54 -3.46
C LYS A 110 -19.27 7.38 -4.11
N TRP A 111 -18.19 6.75 -4.55
CA TRP A 111 -17.09 7.47 -5.21
C TRP A 111 -17.45 7.80 -6.64
N LYS A 112 -18.21 6.92 -7.32
CA LYS A 112 -18.77 7.19 -8.65
C LYS A 112 -19.76 8.35 -8.64
N GLU A 113 -20.64 8.42 -7.64
CA GLU A 113 -21.61 9.50 -7.45
C GLU A 113 -20.95 10.87 -7.24
N ALA A 114 -19.73 10.90 -6.71
CA ALA A 114 -18.96 12.14 -6.56
C ALA A 114 -18.51 12.76 -7.90
N GLY A 115 -18.64 12.03 -9.02
CA GLY A 115 -18.35 12.52 -10.36
C GLY A 115 -16.92 13.06 -10.48
N GLU A 116 -16.76 14.25 -11.06
CA GLU A 116 -15.44 14.88 -11.26
C GLU A 116 -14.72 15.20 -9.95
N ASN A 117 -15.44 15.29 -8.83
CA ASN A 117 -14.90 15.61 -7.51
C ASN A 117 -14.49 14.37 -6.70
N TRP A 118 -14.48 13.17 -7.31
CA TRP A 118 -14.11 11.93 -6.59
C TRP A 118 -12.76 12.05 -5.88
N ARG A 119 -11.82 12.81 -6.44
CA ARG A 119 -10.48 13.03 -5.86
C ARG A 119 -10.51 13.69 -4.49
N ASP A 120 -11.57 14.42 -4.17
CA ASP A 120 -11.72 15.13 -2.90
C ASP A 120 -12.48 14.29 -1.85
N VAL A 121 -12.97 13.09 -2.23
CA VAL A 121 -13.57 12.14 -1.29
C VAL A 121 -12.52 11.70 -0.28
N GLU A 122 -12.86 11.80 1.01
CA GLU A 122 -12.01 11.34 2.09
C GLU A 122 -12.27 9.88 2.45
N VAL A 123 -11.19 9.15 2.70
CA VAL A 123 -11.19 7.76 3.13
C VAL A 123 -10.33 7.59 4.37
N GLU A 124 -10.66 6.58 5.16
CA GLU A 124 -9.85 6.13 6.28
C GLU A 124 -8.93 5.01 5.76
N VAL A 125 -7.62 5.23 5.82
CA VAL A 125 -6.63 4.25 5.37
C VAL A 125 -5.90 3.69 6.57
N GLU A 126 -5.74 2.37 6.57
CA GLU A 126 -5.01 1.61 7.57
C GLU A 126 -3.97 0.71 6.88
N TRP A 127 -2.80 0.54 7.50
CA TRP A 127 -1.70 -0.24 6.93
C TRP A 127 -1.34 -1.43 7.78
N GLY A 128 -0.99 -2.54 7.13
CA GLY A 128 -0.23 -3.61 7.76
C GLY A 128 1.06 -3.06 8.35
N SER A 129 1.26 -3.22 9.65
CA SER A 129 2.38 -2.60 10.36
C SER A 129 3.03 -3.57 11.33
N VAL A 130 4.34 -3.44 11.47
CA VAL A 130 5.14 -4.18 12.46
C VAL A 130 6.16 -3.26 13.12
N MET A 131 6.27 -3.35 14.44
CA MET A 131 7.39 -2.81 15.20
C MET A 131 8.06 -3.97 15.94
N LEU A 132 9.33 -4.21 15.65
CA LEU A 132 10.19 -5.16 16.35
C LEU A 132 11.21 -4.37 17.16
N MET A 133 11.12 -4.49 18.48
CA MET A 133 11.96 -3.78 19.43
C MET A 133 12.73 -4.79 20.26
N ALA A 134 13.99 -4.49 20.57
CA ALA A 134 14.82 -5.29 21.45
C ALA A 134 15.86 -4.39 22.12
N ARG A 135 16.37 -4.81 23.28
CA ARG A 135 17.47 -4.15 23.98
C ARG A 135 18.76 -4.92 23.73
N LYS A 136 19.83 -4.21 23.40
CA LYS A 136 21.16 -4.81 23.33
C LYS A 136 21.60 -5.20 24.74
N LYS A 137 22.15 -6.40 24.89
CA LYS A 137 22.76 -6.82 26.15
C LYS A 137 24.00 -6.01 26.51
#